data_AF-A0A919A0L9-F1
#
_entry.id   AF-A0A919A0L9-F1
#
_cell.length_a   1.000
_cell.length_b   1.000
_cell.length_c   1.000
_cell.angle_alpha   90.00
_cell.angle_beta   90.00
_cell.angle_gamma   90.00
#
_symmetry.space_group_name_H-M   'P 1'
#
loop_
_entity.id
_entity.type
_entity.pdbx_description
1 polymer ?
#
loop_
_entity_poly.entity_id
_entity_poly.type
_entity_poly.pdbx_seq_one_letter_code
_entity_poly.pdbx_strand_id
1 'polypeptide(L)'
;MNVRKSLAIASATVALGGGLALAAPAAQATPASHGGTAATAAMQCKQHKITVPSDRGAVAYWECHRTYHGHKQASTQIWVYDKKADGKCVYGTVKIGSWRHTYKACPKGHNVSGARSGWHNGADAQVIMSIR
;
A
#
# COMPACT_ATOMS: atom_id res chain seq x y z
N MET A 1 -30.56 -1.42 13.72
CA MET A 1 -31.63 -2.43 13.86
C MET A 1 -31.11 -3.71 13.25
N ASN A 2 -30.68 -4.67 14.08
CA ASN A 2 -30.08 -5.93 13.64
C ASN A 2 -31.12 -7.04 13.78
N VAL A 3 -31.63 -7.54 12.64
CA VAL A 3 -32.61 -8.62 12.62
C VAL A 3 -31.86 -9.95 12.59
N ARG A 4 -31.88 -10.66 13.72
CA ARG A 4 -31.48 -12.05 13.83
C ARG A 4 -32.58 -12.91 13.21
N LYS A 5 -32.23 -13.80 12.27
CA LYS A 5 -33.10 -14.91 11.85
C LYS A 5 -32.43 -16.23 12.20
N SER A 6 -33.23 -17.10 12.78
CA SER A 6 -32.85 -18.29 13.51
C SER A 6 -33.13 -19.56 12.69
N LEU A 7 -32.44 -20.64 13.09
CA LEU A 7 -32.72 -22.08 12.90
C LEU A 7 -32.62 -22.70 11.49
N ALA A 8 -31.77 -23.71 11.38
CA ALA A 8 -32.23 -25.10 11.24
C ALA A 8 -31.09 -26.08 11.57
N ILE A 9 -31.32 -26.93 12.57
CA ILE A 9 -30.53 -28.12 12.91
C ILE A 9 -31.09 -29.27 12.08
N ALA A 10 -30.26 -29.97 11.32
CA ALA A 10 -30.65 -31.23 10.69
C ALA A 10 -29.57 -32.28 10.94
N SER A 11 -30.03 -33.38 11.51
CA SER A 11 -29.32 -34.51 12.09
C SER A 11 -28.73 -35.48 11.06
N ALA A 12 -27.77 -36.25 11.56
CA ALA A 12 -26.86 -37.16 10.88
C ALA A 12 -27.48 -38.36 10.15
N THR A 13 -26.77 -38.87 9.14
CA THR A 13 -26.73 -40.30 8.81
C THR A 13 -25.32 -40.66 8.31
N VAL A 14 -24.67 -41.57 9.05
CA VAL A 14 -23.44 -42.27 8.67
C VAL A 14 -23.85 -43.52 7.91
N ALA A 15 -23.30 -43.74 6.72
CA ALA A 15 -23.39 -45.02 6.03
C ALA A 15 -21.98 -45.43 5.56
N LEU A 16 -21.42 -46.43 6.24
CA LEU A 16 -20.25 -47.19 5.82
C LEU A 16 -20.71 -48.31 4.86
N GLY A 17 -20.13 -48.38 3.68
CA GLY A 17 -20.31 -49.49 2.74
C GLY A 17 -19.32 -49.36 1.58
N GLY A 18 -18.34 -50.26 1.54
CA GLY A 18 -17.28 -50.25 0.54
C GLY A 18 -17.64 -50.97 -0.78
N GLY A 19 -16.76 -50.78 -1.77
CA GLY A 19 -16.43 -51.84 -2.74
C GLY A 19 -16.89 -51.66 -4.19
N LEU A 20 -15.96 -51.13 -5.00
CA LEU A 20 -15.61 -51.52 -6.38
C LEU A 20 -16.54 -51.17 -7.59
N ALA A 21 -16.05 -50.16 -8.33
CA ALA A 21 -15.83 -50.09 -9.78
C ALA A 21 -17.01 -50.24 -10.78
N LEU A 22 -17.28 -49.18 -11.55
CA LEU A 22 -17.06 -49.08 -13.01
C LEU A 22 -17.82 -47.88 -13.64
N ALA A 23 -17.15 -47.22 -14.59
CA ALA A 23 -17.63 -46.27 -15.60
C ALA A 23 -18.01 -44.84 -15.14
N ALA A 24 -17.06 -43.92 -15.35
CA ALA A 24 -17.26 -42.47 -15.28
C ALA A 24 -17.83 -41.91 -16.59
N PRO A 25 -18.86 -41.05 -16.53
CA PRO A 25 -19.04 -39.96 -17.48
C PRO A 25 -18.44 -38.69 -16.88
N ALA A 26 -17.57 -38.04 -17.64
CA ALA A 26 -16.94 -36.77 -17.29
C ALA A 26 -17.99 -35.67 -17.09
N ALA A 27 -18.26 -35.30 -15.84
CA ALA A 27 -18.98 -34.08 -15.51
C ALA A 27 -17.97 -32.91 -15.61
N GLN A 28 -18.19 -32.06 -16.60
CA GLN A 28 -17.39 -30.88 -16.91
C GLN A 28 -17.24 -29.99 -15.68
N ALA A 29 -16.00 -29.75 -15.28
CA ALA A 29 -15.66 -28.68 -14.36
C ALA A 29 -16.01 -27.34 -15.02
N THR A 30 -17.00 -26.63 -14.48
CA THR A 30 -17.21 -25.22 -14.78
C THR A 30 -16.00 -24.42 -14.30
N PRO A 31 -15.30 -23.67 -15.16
CA PRO A 31 -14.18 -22.85 -14.71
C PRO A 31 -14.68 -21.70 -13.83
N ALA A 32 -14.00 -21.53 -12.70
CA ALA A 32 -14.14 -20.37 -11.84
C ALA A 32 -13.53 -19.14 -12.51
N SER A 33 -14.26 -18.01 -12.52
CA SER A 33 -13.66 -16.69 -12.74
C SER A 33 -14.66 -15.56 -12.40
N HIS A 34 -14.79 -15.23 -11.12
CA HIS A 34 -15.15 -13.88 -10.70
C HIS A 34 -14.01 -13.26 -9.89
N GLY A 35 -12.80 -13.35 -10.47
CA GLY A 35 -11.70 -12.46 -10.13
C GLY A 35 -11.80 -11.25 -11.04
N GLY A 36 -12.65 -10.28 -10.70
CA GLY A 36 -12.61 -8.95 -11.29
C GLY A 36 -11.32 -8.27 -10.85
N THR A 37 -10.20 -8.67 -11.44
CA THR A 37 -8.95 -7.92 -11.34
C THR A 37 -9.18 -6.64 -12.14
N ALA A 38 -9.72 -5.62 -11.47
CA ALA A 38 -9.73 -4.27 -12.00
C ALA A 38 -8.32 -4.01 -12.53
N ALA A 39 -8.20 -3.80 -13.84
CA ALA A 39 -6.92 -3.65 -14.51
C ALA A 39 -6.13 -2.58 -13.77
N THR A 40 -5.12 -2.99 -13.01
CA THR A 40 -4.26 -2.06 -12.29
C THR A 40 -3.48 -1.33 -13.36
N ALA A 41 -3.87 -0.08 -13.66
CA ALA A 41 -3.15 0.77 -14.58
C ALA A 41 -1.66 0.78 -14.19
N ALA A 42 -0.79 0.72 -15.19
CA ALA A 42 0.66 0.62 -14.99
C ALA A 42 1.14 1.64 -13.95
N MET A 43 1.76 1.15 -12.89
CA MET A 43 2.31 1.98 -11.82
C MET A 43 3.66 2.51 -12.27
N GLN A 44 3.73 3.81 -12.58
CA GLN A 44 4.99 4.47 -12.93
C GLN A 44 5.60 5.03 -11.66
N CYS A 45 6.75 4.50 -11.23
CA CYS A 45 7.48 5.04 -10.09
C CYS A 45 8.80 5.68 -10.53
N LYS A 46 9.09 6.86 -10.00
CA LYS A 46 10.36 7.57 -10.19
C LYS A 46 11.01 7.83 -8.84
N GLN A 47 12.32 7.67 -8.78
CA GLN A 47 13.10 7.96 -7.59
C GLN A 47 13.62 9.39 -7.63
N HIS A 48 13.50 10.07 -6.48
CA HIS A 48 13.95 11.43 -6.27
C HIS A 48 14.79 11.51 -4.99
N LYS A 49 15.74 12.44 -4.97
CA LYS A 49 16.62 12.67 -3.83
C LYS A 49 16.87 14.15 -3.65
N ILE A 50 16.72 14.62 -2.42
CA ILE A 50 16.97 15.98 -1.97
C ILE A 50 18.05 15.88 -0.89
N THR A 51 19.16 16.58 -1.09
CA THR A 51 20.28 16.65 -0.14
C THR A 51 20.65 18.09 0.10
N VAL A 52 21.05 18.43 1.33
CA VAL A 52 21.64 19.74 1.60
C VAL A 52 23.16 19.71 1.40
N PRO A 53 23.78 20.81 0.94
CA PRO A 53 25.23 20.87 0.70
C PRO A 53 26.10 20.57 1.92
N SER A 54 25.58 20.81 3.12
CA SER A 54 26.31 20.63 4.39
C SER A 54 26.29 19.19 4.94
N ASP A 55 25.71 18.27 4.17
CA ASP A 55 25.41 16.87 4.53
C ASP A 55 24.72 16.71 5.90
N ARG A 56 24.01 17.76 6.35
CA ARG A 56 23.25 17.73 7.63
C ARG A 56 22.08 16.77 7.57
N GLY A 57 21.45 16.63 6.41
CA GLY A 57 20.30 15.77 6.23
C GLY A 57 20.07 15.40 4.77
N ALA A 58 19.23 14.39 4.57
CA ALA A 58 18.79 13.98 3.25
C ALA A 58 17.33 13.52 3.29
N VAL A 59 16.61 13.78 2.21
CA VAL A 59 15.29 13.21 1.96
C VAL A 59 15.36 12.47 0.63
N ALA A 60 15.05 11.18 0.62
CA ALA A 60 14.87 10.41 -0.61
C ALA A 60 13.41 9.98 -0.69
N TYR A 61 12.84 9.92 -1.88
CA TYR A 61 11.50 9.39 -2.05
C TYR A 61 11.32 8.73 -3.40
N TRP A 62 10.45 7.75 -3.44
CA TRP A 62 9.89 7.19 -4.65
C TRP A 62 8.50 7.78 -4.82
N GLU A 63 8.27 8.42 -5.94
CA GLU A 63 6.96 8.91 -6.33
C GLU A 63 6.37 7.95 -7.34
N CYS A 64 5.20 7.40 -7.03
CA CYS A 64 4.47 6.48 -7.87
C CYS A 64 3.16 7.11 -8.32
N HIS A 65 2.83 6.94 -9.60
CA HIS A 65 1.59 7.41 -10.20
C HIS A 65 0.70 6.24 -10.61
N ARG A 66 -0.61 6.42 -10.49
CA ARG A 66 -1.61 5.50 -11.03
C ARG A 66 -2.86 6.27 -11.49
N THR A 67 -3.65 5.62 -12.33
CA THR A 67 -5.03 6.02 -12.61
C THR A 67 -5.97 5.00 -11.96
N TYR A 68 -6.87 5.46 -11.10
CA TYR A 68 -7.86 4.61 -10.42
C TYR A 68 -9.25 5.24 -10.57
N HIS A 69 -10.19 4.51 -11.18
CA HIS A 69 -11.54 5.00 -11.52
C HIS A 69 -11.56 6.34 -12.27
N GLY A 70 -10.66 6.51 -13.25
CA GLY A 70 -10.55 7.77 -14.02
C GLY A 70 -9.84 8.91 -13.31
N HIS A 71 -9.45 8.74 -12.03
CA HIS A 71 -8.74 9.76 -11.27
C HIS A 71 -7.24 9.47 -11.23
N LYS A 72 -6.42 10.52 -11.43
CA LYS A 72 -4.97 10.46 -11.21
C LYS A 72 -4.68 10.47 -9.71
N GLN A 73 -3.89 9.51 -9.28
CA GLN A 73 -3.42 9.39 -7.90
C GLN A 73 -1.92 9.26 -7.86
N ALA A 74 -1.32 9.84 -6.83
CA ALA A 74 0.08 9.68 -6.52
C ALA A 74 0.25 9.08 -5.12
N SER A 75 1.36 8.37 -4.93
CA SER A 75 1.81 7.84 -3.65
C SER A 75 3.30 8.05 -3.55
N THR A 76 3.79 8.34 -2.35
CA THR A 76 5.21 8.40 -2.06
C THR A 76 5.62 7.31 -1.11
N GLN A 77 6.82 6.77 -1.32
CA GLN A 77 7.59 6.10 -0.28
C GLN A 77 8.77 7.00 0.06
N ILE A 78 8.87 7.49 1.29
CA ILE A 78 9.85 8.51 1.68
C ILE A 78 10.80 7.98 2.75
N TRP A 79 12.05 8.41 2.64
CA TRP A 79 13.10 8.24 3.61
C TRP A 79 13.62 9.61 4.03
N VAL A 80 13.71 9.84 5.34
CA VAL A 80 14.23 11.09 5.91
C VAL A 80 15.39 10.73 6.81
N TYR A 81 16.54 11.34 6.55
CA TYR A 81 17.79 11.06 7.24
C TYR A 81 18.30 12.31 7.94
N ASP A 82 18.55 12.17 9.24
CA ASP A 82 19.35 13.12 10.01
C ASP A 82 20.76 12.56 10.18
N LYS A 83 21.74 13.25 9.57
CA LYS A 83 23.11 12.76 9.43
C LYS A 83 24.06 13.37 10.44
N LYS A 84 23.73 14.53 11.02
CA LYS A 84 24.60 15.27 11.95
C LYS A 84 24.02 15.28 13.35
N ALA A 85 24.89 15.15 14.36
CA ALA A 85 24.51 15.31 15.76
C ALA A 85 24.60 16.79 16.14
N ASP A 86 23.84 17.64 15.47
CA ASP A 86 23.82 19.09 15.71
C ASP A 86 22.63 19.54 16.58
N GLY A 87 21.85 18.57 17.08
CA GLY A 87 20.66 18.81 17.89
C GLY A 87 19.43 19.26 17.09
N LYS A 88 19.53 19.33 15.76
CA LYS A 88 18.42 19.71 14.87
C LYS A 88 17.69 18.48 14.35
N CYS A 89 16.48 18.69 13.86
CA CYS A 89 15.69 17.64 13.23
C CYS A 89 15.54 17.90 11.73
N VAL A 90 15.60 16.82 10.95
CA VAL A 90 15.32 16.86 9.52
C VAL A 90 13.86 16.50 9.29
N TYR A 91 13.17 17.32 8.51
CA TYR A 91 11.76 17.16 8.19
C TYR A 91 11.58 16.96 6.68
N GLY A 92 10.86 15.92 6.29
CA GLY A 92 10.38 15.70 4.93
C GLY A 92 8.87 15.88 4.89
N THR A 93 8.38 16.96 4.29
CA THR A 93 6.94 17.19 4.12
C THR A 93 6.51 16.77 2.73
N VAL A 94 5.57 15.85 2.64
CA VAL A 94 4.96 15.40 1.39
C VAL A 94 3.59 16.04 1.25
N LYS A 95 3.30 16.59 0.07
CA LYS A 95 1.98 17.09 -0.31
C LYS A 95 1.55 16.44 -1.63
N ILE A 96 0.34 15.87 -1.64
CA ILE A 96 -0.29 15.27 -2.82
C ILE A 96 -1.72 15.80 -2.89
N GLY A 97 -1.99 16.70 -3.84
CA GLY A 97 -3.27 17.42 -3.87
C GLY A 97 -3.54 18.17 -2.56
N SER A 98 -4.64 17.83 -1.88
CA SER A 98 -5.01 18.37 -0.56
C SER A 98 -4.38 17.61 0.60
N TRP A 99 -3.89 16.39 0.39
CA TRP A 99 -3.25 15.59 1.43
C TRP A 99 -1.85 16.12 1.72
N ARG A 100 -1.50 16.23 3.01
CA ARG A 100 -0.18 16.68 3.46
C ARG A 100 0.23 15.93 4.72
N HIS A 101 1.48 15.49 4.76
CA HIS A 101 2.06 14.88 5.96
C HIS A 101 3.54 15.24 6.10
N THR A 102 3.99 15.35 7.35
CA THR A 102 5.38 15.70 7.67
C THR A 102 6.04 14.57 8.46
N TYR A 103 7.10 14.04 7.88
CA TYR A 103 7.96 13.03 8.47
C TYR A 103 9.14 13.70 9.16
N LYS A 104 9.53 13.19 10.33
CA LYS A 104 10.57 13.77 11.19
C LYS A 104 11.64 12.72 11.48
N ALA A 105 12.90 13.08 11.27
CA ALA A 105 14.09 12.30 11.62
C ALA A 105 14.92 13.09 12.64
N CYS A 106 14.94 12.60 13.88
CA CYS A 106 15.88 12.97 14.94
C CYS A 106 15.64 12.12 16.20
N PRO A 107 16.64 12.00 17.10
CA PRO A 107 18.01 12.52 16.99
C PRO A 107 18.84 11.77 15.92
N LYS A 108 20.09 12.20 15.68
CA LYS A 108 21.02 11.52 14.74
C LYS A 108 20.94 10.00 14.90
N GLY A 109 20.70 9.30 13.79
CA GLY A 109 20.52 7.85 13.76
C GLY A 109 19.06 7.38 13.74
N HIS A 110 18.12 8.23 14.13
CA HIS A 110 16.69 7.98 13.94
C HIS A 110 16.24 8.49 12.57
N ASN A 111 16.11 7.54 11.64
CA ASN A 111 15.70 7.83 10.27
C ASN A 111 14.27 7.35 10.04
N VAL A 112 13.55 8.07 9.19
CA VAL A 112 12.29 7.57 8.63
C VAL A 112 12.67 6.61 7.51
N SER A 113 12.34 5.33 7.67
CA SER A 113 12.72 4.28 6.72
C SER A 113 11.52 3.86 5.87
N GLY A 114 11.43 4.43 4.66
CA GLY A 114 10.51 3.95 3.63
C GLY A 114 9.04 4.07 4.00
N ALA A 115 8.66 5.13 4.72
CA ALA A 115 7.28 5.38 5.09
C ALA A 115 6.45 5.65 3.84
N ARG A 116 5.27 5.02 3.75
CA ARG A 116 4.38 5.15 2.60
C ARG A 116 3.27 6.13 2.92
N SER A 117 3.02 7.10 2.03
CA SER A 117 1.88 8.01 2.17
C SER A 117 0.54 7.31 1.96
N GLY A 118 0.53 6.21 1.19
CA GLY A 118 -0.68 5.72 0.56
C GLY A 118 -1.04 6.53 -0.68
N TRP A 119 -2.12 6.12 -1.34
CA TRP A 119 -2.60 6.74 -2.58
C TRP A 119 -3.53 7.91 -2.30
N HIS A 120 -3.19 9.06 -2.86
CA HIS A 120 -3.94 10.30 -2.70
C HIS A 120 -4.27 10.90 -4.05
N ASN A 121 -5.40 11.61 -4.13
CA ASN A 121 -5.80 12.31 -5.35
C ASN A 121 -4.85 13.47 -5.62
N GLY A 122 -4.23 13.47 -6.79
CA GLY A 122 -3.18 14.39 -7.18
C GLY A 122 -2.32 13.76 -8.26
N ALA A 123 -1.91 14.56 -9.25
CA ALA A 123 -1.05 14.06 -10.33
C ALA A 123 0.38 13.82 -9.84
N ASP A 124 0.87 14.66 -8.92
CA ASP A 124 2.26 14.66 -8.49
C ASP A 124 2.38 14.86 -6.97
N ALA A 125 3.52 14.42 -6.43
CA ALA A 125 3.94 14.63 -5.06
C ALA A 125 4.94 15.77 -4.96
N GLN A 126 4.67 16.73 -4.08
CA GLN A 126 5.62 17.79 -3.74
C GLN A 126 6.29 17.44 -2.42
N VAL A 127 7.61 17.28 -2.44
CA VAL A 127 8.40 16.98 -1.24
C VAL A 127 9.28 18.18 -0.88
N ILE A 128 9.08 18.69 0.32
CA ILE A 128 9.83 19.81 0.88
C ILE A 128 10.69 19.30 2.04
N MET A 129 11.98 19.51 1.94
CA MET A 129 12.91 19.26 3.03
C MET A 129 13.14 20.53 3.84
N SER A 130 13.14 20.42 5.17
CA SER A 130 13.58 21.50 6.05
C SER A 130 14.37 20.95 7.25
N ILE A 131 15.24 21.79 7.82
CA ILE A 131 16.05 21.45 9.00
C ILE A 131 15.78 22.53 10.04
N ARG A 132 15.39 22.13 11.25
CA ARG A 132 15.04 23.04 12.34
C ARG A 132 15.59 22.52 13.65
#